data_AF-A0A3D4A5F3-F1
#
_entry.id   AF-A0A3D4A5F3-F1
#
_cell.length_a   1.000
_cell.length_b   1.000
_cell.length_c   1.000
_cell.angle_alpha   90.00
_cell.angle_beta   90.00
_cell.angle_gamma   90.00
#
_symmetry.space_group_name_H-M   'P 1'
#
loop_
_entity.id
_entity.type
_entity.pdbx_description
1 polymer ?
#
loop_
_entity_poly.entity_id
_entity_poly.type
_entity_poly.pdbx_seq_one_letter_code
_entity_poly.pdbx_strand_id
1 'polypeptide(L)'
;MITRITTRIPLLLICLICSAANSANNADNWGKEIKTKAEFYASSDVSKFQVDLTRKWYEVGAKAWGNYGPLEFWIVGHDVKAAEQLDKQYCHLRKQKDPEVDTNSCENRGHNFVTYAMNGNAGLNTRRGKHENWSGFIVTMSGKNPGPQEEDYLTVVLHEYFHVYQQAHVFSKDHKERDSKNQPNPWWIEGGAEYMAQLLYSRQPDVSPNHLRIKMGQKLRSITNLDEGESIRDIPYGKRGHIAYDLGAWFIAYLIHETSEEA
;
A
#
# COMPACT_ATOMS: atom_id res chain seq x y z
N MET A 1 -80.16 -32.48 -15.30
CA MET A 1 -79.04 -31.62 -15.72
C MET A 1 -78.43 -31.03 -14.46
N ILE A 2 -77.59 -31.76 -13.72
CA ILE A 2 -76.13 -32.01 -13.88
C ILE A 2 -75.31 -30.74 -14.15
N THR A 3 -74.29 -30.58 -13.29
CA THR A 3 -73.05 -29.76 -13.36
C THR A 3 -73.09 -28.40 -12.67
N ARG A 4 -72.09 -27.98 -11.89
CA ARG A 4 -70.87 -28.60 -11.35
C ARG A 4 -70.40 -27.69 -10.21
N ILE A 5 -70.18 -28.24 -9.02
CA ILE A 5 -69.46 -27.55 -7.93
C ILE A 5 -67.97 -27.69 -8.24
N THR A 6 -67.29 -26.57 -8.50
CA THR A 6 -65.83 -26.55 -8.66
C THR A 6 -65.18 -26.23 -7.32
N THR A 7 -64.70 -27.26 -6.64
CA THR A 7 -63.77 -27.16 -5.51
C THR A 7 -62.41 -26.67 -6.02
N ARG A 8 -61.93 -25.52 -5.52
CA ARG A 8 -60.56 -25.06 -5.74
C ARG A 8 -59.68 -25.61 -4.62
N ILE A 9 -58.81 -26.57 -4.96
CA ILE A 9 -57.71 -27.02 -4.12
C ILE A 9 -56.57 -26.00 -4.28
N PRO A 10 -56.01 -25.42 -3.21
CA PRO A 10 -54.84 -24.57 -3.34
C PRO A 10 -53.61 -25.45 -3.55
N LEU A 11 -52.95 -25.28 -4.69
CA LEU A 11 -51.67 -25.91 -4.98
C LEU A 11 -50.61 -25.21 -4.11
N LEU A 12 -50.12 -25.90 -3.08
CA LEU A 12 -49.00 -25.43 -2.26
C LEU A 12 -47.74 -25.46 -3.13
N LEU A 13 -47.30 -24.29 -3.61
CA LEU A 13 -46.04 -24.14 -4.33
C LEU A 13 -44.90 -24.15 -3.31
N ILE A 14 -44.33 -25.33 -3.04
CA ILE A 14 -43.09 -25.43 -2.27
C ILE A 14 -41.96 -24.93 -3.16
N CYS A 15 -41.60 -23.66 -2.98
CA CYS A 15 -40.44 -23.06 -3.62
C CYS A 15 -39.19 -23.60 -2.91
N LEU A 16 -38.60 -24.68 -3.45
CA LEU A 16 -37.26 -25.10 -3.10
C LEU A 16 -36.31 -23.98 -3.54
N ILE A 17 -35.90 -23.13 -2.61
CA ILE A 17 -34.79 -22.21 -2.81
C ILE A 17 -33.54 -23.07 -2.80
N CYS A 18 -33.12 -23.55 -3.97
CA CYS A 18 -31.73 -23.93 -4.18
C CYS A 18 -30.91 -22.66 -4.03
N SER A 19 -30.22 -22.51 -2.90
CA SER A 19 -29.13 -21.56 -2.74
C SER A 19 -28.03 -21.94 -3.73
N ALA A 20 -28.15 -21.47 -4.96
CA ALA A 20 -27.04 -21.44 -5.89
C ALA A 20 -25.97 -20.58 -5.21
N ALA A 21 -24.90 -21.21 -4.75
CA ALA A 21 -23.69 -20.54 -4.34
C ALA A 21 -23.32 -19.59 -5.49
N ASN A 22 -23.44 -18.29 -5.22
CA ASN A 22 -23.13 -17.25 -6.18
C ASN A 22 -21.61 -17.27 -6.32
N SER A 23 -21.08 -18.12 -7.19
CA SER A 23 -19.72 -17.99 -7.71
C SER A 23 -19.71 -16.79 -8.64
N ALA A 24 -19.83 -15.61 -8.04
CA ALA A 24 -19.58 -14.36 -8.72
C ALA A 24 -18.14 -14.44 -9.21
N ASN A 25 -18.02 -14.65 -10.51
CA ASN A 25 -16.78 -14.56 -11.27
C ASN A 25 -16.35 -13.09 -11.17
N ASN A 26 -15.74 -12.72 -10.04
CA ASN A 26 -15.28 -11.37 -9.76
C ASN A 26 -14.21 -11.07 -10.81
N ALA A 27 -14.55 -10.24 -11.79
CA ALA A 27 -13.59 -9.75 -12.75
C ALA A 27 -12.39 -9.18 -11.99
N ASP A 28 -11.19 -9.69 -12.31
CA ASP A 28 -9.95 -9.24 -11.71
C ASP A 28 -9.71 -7.79 -12.13
N ASN A 29 -9.99 -6.85 -11.23
CA ASN A 29 -9.86 -5.41 -11.48
C ASN A 29 -8.45 -4.89 -11.19
N TRP A 30 -7.47 -5.79 -11.06
CA TRP A 30 -6.07 -5.41 -10.84
C TRP A 30 -5.57 -4.44 -11.93
N GLY A 31 -4.85 -3.41 -11.50
CA GLY A 31 -4.31 -2.37 -12.38
C GLY A 31 -5.35 -1.42 -12.98
N LYS A 32 -6.61 -1.47 -12.54
CA LYS A 32 -7.65 -0.50 -12.91
C LYS A 32 -7.94 0.42 -11.74
N GLU A 33 -8.22 1.69 -12.06
CA GLU A 33 -8.72 2.62 -11.06
C GLU A 33 -10.11 2.19 -10.55
N ILE A 34 -10.32 2.34 -9.26
CA ILE A 34 -11.55 1.98 -8.56
C ILE A 34 -12.14 3.19 -7.83
N LYS A 35 -13.45 3.15 -7.58
CA LYS A 35 -14.14 4.20 -6.81
C LYS A 35 -14.10 3.97 -5.29
N THR A 36 -13.83 2.74 -4.86
CA THR A 36 -13.77 2.37 -3.44
C THR A 36 -12.56 3.04 -2.81
N LYS A 37 -12.78 3.76 -1.71
CA LYS A 37 -11.71 4.37 -0.92
C LYS A 37 -10.95 3.33 -0.10
N ALA A 38 -9.73 3.67 0.30
CA ALA A 38 -8.94 2.84 1.21
C ALA A 38 -9.61 2.64 2.58
N GLU A 39 -9.42 1.46 3.16
CA GLU A 39 -9.80 1.14 4.54
C GLU A 39 -8.69 1.59 5.51
N PHE A 40 -9.04 2.00 6.72
CA PHE A 40 -8.08 2.48 7.72
C PHE A 40 -8.27 1.75 9.05
N TYR A 41 -7.21 1.14 9.53
CA TYR A 41 -7.12 0.43 10.80
C TYR A 41 -5.99 1.07 11.61
N ALA A 42 -6.15 1.21 12.92
CA ALA A 42 -5.16 1.85 13.75
C ALA A 42 -5.09 1.22 15.15
N SER A 43 -3.90 1.20 15.75
CA SER A 43 -3.75 0.80 17.16
C SER A 43 -4.42 1.82 18.09
N SER A 44 -4.80 1.40 19.29
CA SER A 44 -5.63 2.19 20.20
C SER A 44 -4.98 3.48 20.71
N ASP A 45 -3.66 3.58 20.62
CA ASP A 45 -2.86 4.74 20.98
C ASP A 45 -2.66 5.74 19.82
N VAL A 46 -3.10 5.40 18.60
CA VAL A 46 -3.06 6.30 17.45
C VAL A 46 -4.18 7.33 17.56
N SER A 47 -3.79 8.61 17.54
CA SER A 47 -4.75 9.71 17.58
C SER A 47 -5.62 9.78 16.32
N LYS A 48 -6.86 10.26 16.46
CA LYS A 48 -7.73 10.55 15.30
C LYS A 48 -7.05 11.49 14.30
N PHE A 49 -6.28 12.46 14.79
CA PHE A 49 -5.51 13.39 13.97
C PHE A 49 -4.59 12.64 13.00
N GLN A 50 -3.82 11.67 13.49
CA GLN A 50 -2.92 10.88 12.64
C GLN A 50 -3.68 10.09 11.58
N VAL A 51 -4.79 9.43 11.94
CA VAL A 51 -5.61 8.69 10.97
C VAL A 51 -6.18 9.61 9.87
N ASP A 52 -6.69 10.77 10.26
CA ASP A 52 -7.22 11.75 9.31
C ASP A 52 -6.12 12.35 8.42
N LEU A 53 -4.92 12.55 8.98
CA LEU A 53 -3.75 13.03 8.26
C LEU A 53 -3.28 12.02 7.21
N THR A 54 -3.14 10.75 7.58
CA THR A 54 -2.81 9.67 6.63
C THR A 54 -3.87 9.58 5.53
N ARG A 55 -5.16 9.66 5.89
CA ARG A 55 -6.26 9.66 4.91
C ARG A 55 -6.15 10.83 3.94
N LYS A 56 -5.90 12.05 4.43
CA LYS A 56 -5.74 13.23 3.59
C LYS A 56 -4.63 13.05 2.56
N TRP A 57 -3.47 12.56 2.98
CA TRP A 57 -2.32 12.40 2.07
C TRP A 57 -2.46 11.21 1.12
N TYR A 58 -3.11 10.12 1.56
CA TYR A 58 -3.59 9.09 0.64
C TYR A 58 -4.48 9.70 -0.45
N GLU A 59 -5.47 10.52 -0.10
CA GLU A 59 -6.39 11.12 -1.08
C GLU A 59 -5.66 12.06 -2.05
N VAL A 60 -4.62 12.76 -1.60
CA VAL A 60 -3.73 13.55 -2.47
C VAL A 60 -3.01 12.66 -3.48
N GLY A 61 -2.38 11.57 -3.02
CA GLY A 61 -1.70 10.60 -3.90
C GLY A 61 -2.66 9.93 -4.89
N ALA A 62 -3.80 9.46 -4.41
CA ALA A 62 -4.83 8.79 -5.22
C ALA A 62 -5.41 9.71 -6.30
N LYS A 63 -5.56 10.99 -6.00
CA LYS A 63 -5.97 11.99 -6.99
C LYS A 63 -4.89 12.23 -8.05
N ALA A 64 -3.62 12.19 -7.68
CA ALA A 64 -2.51 12.47 -8.58
C ALA A 64 -2.16 11.29 -9.49
N TRP A 65 -2.18 10.07 -8.97
CA TRP A 65 -1.68 8.88 -9.67
C TRP A 65 -2.76 7.86 -10.02
N GLY A 66 -4.02 8.11 -9.65
CA GLY A 66 -5.14 7.19 -9.83
C GLY A 66 -5.39 6.33 -8.59
N ASN A 67 -6.66 5.99 -8.32
CA ASN A 67 -7.05 5.26 -7.11
C ASN A 67 -7.08 3.74 -7.34
N TYR A 68 -6.07 3.01 -6.85
CA TYR A 68 -5.99 1.55 -6.97
C TYR A 68 -6.29 0.82 -5.65
N GLY A 69 -6.89 -0.36 -5.76
CA GLY A 69 -7.21 -1.19 -4.59
C GLY A 69 -7.74 -2.59 -4.95
N PRO A 70 -8.26 -3.35 -3.96
CA PRO A 70 -8.50 -2.95 -2.57
C PRO A 70 -7.23 -2.49 -1.83
N LEU A 71 -7.32 -1.42 -1.05
CA LEU A 71 -6.19 -0.83 -0.31
C LEU A 71 -6.56 -0.66 1.17
N GLU A 72 -5.65 -1.06 2.04
CA GLU A 72 -5.77 -0.95 3.49
C GLU A 72 -4.56 -0.19 4.05
N PHE A 73 -4.82 0.79 4.92
CA PHE A 73 -3.82 1.41 5.77
C PHE A 73 -3.90 0.85 7.18
N TRP A 74 -2.77 0.39 7.70
CA TRP A 74 -2.58 -0.06 9.07
C TRP A 74 -1.64 0.90 9.78
N ILE A 75 -2.19 1.72 10.67
CA ILE A 75 -1.48 2.80 11.33
C ILE A 75 -1.10 2.33 12.74
N VAL A 76 0.20 2.31 13.01
CA VAL A 76 0.76 1.79 14.25
C VAL A 76 1.28 2.95 15.09
N GLY A 77 0.87 3.03 16.35
CA GLY A 77 1.38 4.00 17.31
C GLY A 77 2.72 3.58 17.91
N HIS A 78 2.99 4.00 19.14
CA HIS A 78 4.24 3.69 19.86
C HIS A 78 4.05 2.62 20.93
N ASP A 79 2.82 2.35 21.35
CA ASP A 79 2.51 1.37 22.38
C ASP A 79 2.58 -0.07 21.83
N VAL A 80 3.51 -0.85 22.37
CA VAL A 80 3.73 -2.23 21.96
C VAL A 80 2.50 -3.11 22.18
N LYS A 81 1.77 -2.94 23.28
CA LYS A 81 0.58 -3.76 23.57
C LYS A 81 -0.59 -3.42 22.66
N ALA A 82 -0.75 -2.14 22.32
CA ALA A 82 -1.72 -1.69 21.33
C ALA A 82 -1.39 -2.26 19.93
N ALA A 83 -0.10 -2.32 19.58
CA ALA A 83 0.37 -2.95 18.35
C ALA A 83 0.11 -4.48 18.32
N GLU A 84 0.34 -5.19 19.44
CA GLU A 84 -0.01 -6.61 19.57
C GLU A 84 -1.52 -6.87 19.39
N GLN A 85 -2.37 -5.98 19.89
CA GLN A 85 -3.83 -6.08 19.69
C GLN A 85 -4.21 -5.83 18.22
N LEU A 86 -3.57 -4.85 17.58
CA LEU A 86 -3.77 -4.58 16.17
C LEU A 86 -3.32 -5.77 15.29
N ASP A 87 -2.24 -6.48 15.68
CA ASP A 87 -1.77 -7.68 15.01
C ASP A 87 -2.83 -8.80 15.02
N LYS A 88 -3.48 -9.02 16.18
CA LYS A 88 -4.58 -9.98 16.28
C LYS A 88 -5.76 -9.59 15.40
N GLN A 89 -6.11 -8.31 15.36
CA GLN A 89 -7.16 -7.80 14.47
C GLN A 89 -6.80 -8.02 12.99
N TYR A 90 -5.55 -7.76 12.62
CA TYR A 90 -5.05 -8.02 11.27
C TYR A 90 -5.20 -9.48 10.87
N CYS A 91 -4.73 -10.40 11.70
CA CYS A 91 -4.80 -11.83 11.42
C CYS A 91 -6.23 -12.36 11.38
N HIS A 92 -7.12 -11.85 12.25
CA HIS A 92 -8.54 -12.15 12.17
C HIS A 92 -9.14 -11.70 10.83
N LEU A 93 -8.85 -10.48 10.38
CA LEU A 93 -9.33 -9.99 9.09
C LEU A 93 -8.73 -10.77 7.91
N ARG A 94 -7.43 -11.14 7.98
CA ARG A 94 -6.82 -12.00 6.95
C ARG A 94 -7.54 -13.34 6.86
N LYS A 95 -7.87 -13.98 7.99
CA LYS A 95 -8.62 -15.24 8.04
C LYS A 95 -10.04 -15.11 7.47
N GLN A 96 -10.70 -13.97 7.67
CA GLN A 96 -12.01 -13.69 7.08
C GLN A 96 -11.94 -13.53 5.56
N LYS A 97 -10.93 -12.82 5.05
CA LYS A 97 -10.74 -12.57 3.61
C LYS A 97 -10.20 -13.80 2.88
N ASP A 98 -9.40 -14.62 3.55
CA ASP A 98 -8.83 -15.85 3.03
C ASP A 98 -8.85 -16.95 4.13
N PRO A 99 -9.87 -17.84 4.11
CA PRO A 99 -10.03 -18.89 5.10
C PRO A 99 -8.86 -19.87 5.20
N GLU A 100 -7.96 -19.90 4.22
CA GLU A 100 -6.77 -20.77 4.24
C GLU A 100 -5.62 -20.19 5.06
N VAL A 101 -5.68 -18.91 5.44
CA VAL A 101 -4.63 -18.27 6.26
C VAL A 101 -4.50 -18.98 7.60
N ASP A 102 -3.27 -19.36 7.97
CA ASP A 102 -2.95 -19.85 9.30
C ASP A 102 -2.76 -18.67 10.26
N THR A 103 -3.58 -18.59 11.30
CA THR A 103 -3.54 -17.47 12.25
C THR A 103 -2.27 -17.49 13.09
N ASN A 104 -1.76 -18.66 13.45
CA ASN A 104 -0.53 -18.77 14.25
C ASN A 104 0.68 -18.24 13.48
N SER A 105 0.84 -18.63 12.21
CA SER A 105 1.87 -18.10 11.33
C SER A 105 1.70 -16.60 11.09
N CYS A 106 0.46 -16.11 10.94
CA CYS A 106 0.18 -14.69 10.76
C CYS A 106 0.60 -13.84 11.98
N GLU A 107 0.30 -14.30 13.20
CA GLU A 107 0.64 -13.59 14.42
C GLU A 107 2.17 -13.58 14.67
N ASN A 108 2.87 -14.62 14.24
CA ASN A 108 4.32 -14.76 14.37
C ASN A 108 5.09 -14.31 13.10
N ARG A 109 4.47 -13.52 12.23
CA ARG A 109 5.11 -13.03 11.00
C ARG A 109 6.26 -12.06 11.31
N GLY A 110 7.27 -12.06 10.44
CA GLY A 110 8.29 -11.01 10.45
C GLY A 110 7.69 -9.64 10.11
N HIS A 111 8.32 -8.56 10.59
CA HIS A 111 7.82 -7.19 10.42
C HIS A 111 6.36 -7.00 10.82
N ASN A 112 5.97 -7.60 11.96
CA ASN A 112 4.65 -7.39 12.56
C ASN A 112 4.51 -5.96 13.14
N PHE A 113 3.32 -5.60 13.59
CA PHE A 113 3.08 -4.23 14.06
C PHE A 113 3.87 -3.88 15.32
N VAL A 114 4.23 -4.87 16.15
CA VAL A 114 5.15 -4.65 17.27
C VAL A 114 6.50 -4.09 16.79
N THR A 115 7.06 -4.61 15.69
CA THR A 115 8.31 -4.05 15.14
C THR A 115 8.16 -2.61 14.67
N TYR A 116 7.00 -2.24 14.11
CA TYR A 116 6.71 -0.87 13.66
C TYR A 116 6.55 0.09 14.85
N ALA A 117 5.93 -0.36 15.94
CA ALA A 117 5.82 0.43 17.17
C ALA A 117 7.19 0.68 17.81
N MET A 118 8.06 -0.34 17.80
CA MET A 118 9.40 -0.25 18.39
C MET A 118 10.36 0.58 17.54
N ASN A 119 10.38 0.36 16.23
CA ASN A 119 11.46 0.85 15.36
C ASN A 119 11.03 2.02 14.46
N GLY A 120 9.73 2.23 14.26
CA GLY A 120 9.22 3.15 13.25
C GLY A 120 9.04 2.49 11.89
N ASN A 121 9.23 3.27 10.83
CA ASN A 121 9.16 2.86 9.43
C ASN A 121 7.75 2.85 8.82
N ALA A 122 7.71 2.73 7.50
CA ALA A 122 6.52 2.48 6.70
C ALA A 122 6.83 1.40 5.67
N GLY A 123 5.80 0.85 5.04
CA GLY A 123 6.00 -0.13 3.99
C GLY A 123 4.72 -0.64 3.34
N LEU A 124 4.82 -0.97 2.06
CA LEU A 124 3.82 -1.69 1.30
C LEU A 124 4.02 -3.21 1.36
N ASN A 125 2.95 -3.93 1.69
CA ASN A 125 2.80 -5.36 1.43
C ASN A 125 1.77 -5.58 0.32
N THR A 126 2.23 -6.09 -0.82
CA THR A 126 1.37 -6.43 -1.96
C THR A 126 0.91 -7.87 -1.88
N ARG A 127 -0.40 -8.10 -1.79
CA ARG A 127 -1.03 -9.43 -1.83
C ARG A 127 -1.49 -9.72 -3.25
N ARG A 128 -0.80 -10.64 -3.92
CA ARG A 128 -1.03 -10.98 -5.33
C ARG A 128 -0.54 -12.40 -5.65
N GLY A 129 -0.90 -13.39 -4.85
CA GLY A 129 -0.46 -14.79 -5.05
C GLY A 129 -1.33 -15.60 -6.02
N LYS A 130 -0.74 -16.64 -6.64
CA LYS A 130 -1.49 -17.71 -7.34
C LYS A 130 -2.37 -18.54 -6.39
N HIS A 131 -1.97 -18.62 -5.13
CA HIS A 131 -2.62 -19.39 -4.07
C HIS A 131 -3.24 -18.50 -2.99
N GLU A 132 -3.58 -17.26 -3.34
CA GLU A 132 -4.26 -16.34 -2.44
C GLU A 132 -5.68 -16.10 -2.94
N ASN A 133 -6.65 -16.22 -2.04
CA ASN A 133 -8.05 -15.97 -2.36
C ASN A 133 -8.37 -14.46 -2.41
N TRP A 134 -7.46 -13.63 -1.91
CA TRP A 134 -7.58 -12.18 -1.90
C TRP A 134 -6.34 -11.50 -2.47
N SER A 135 -6.53 -10.52 -3.35
CA SER A 135 -5.48 -9.63 -3.84
C SER A 135 -5.78 -8.19 -3.42
N GLY A 136 -4.74 -7.46 -3.05
CA GLY A 136 -4.84 -6.07 -2.64
C GLY A 136 -3.52 -5.52 -2.09
N PHE A 137 -3.58 -4.29 -1.60
CA PHE A 137 -2.45 -3.55 -1.09
C PHE A 137 -2.64 -3.28 0.39
N ILE A 138 -1.58 -3.46 1.17
CA ILE A 138 -1.57 -3.26 2.61
C ILE A 138 -0.41 -2.32 2.92
N VAL A 139 -0.71 -1.06 3.21
CA VAL A 139 0.30 -0.08 3.63
C VAL A 139 0.32 -0.03 5.14
N THR A 140 1.50 -0.20 5.74
CA THR A 140 1.71 -0.02 7.18
C THR A 140 2.43 1.31 7.40
N MET A 141 1.91 2.14 8.28
CA MET A 141 2.49 3.44 8.65
C MET A 141 2.75 3.46 10.15
N SER A 142 4.00 3.56 10.59
CA SER A 142 4.29 3.87 11.99
C SER A 142 4.12 5.36 12.27
N GLY A 143 3.64 5.71 13.46
CA GLY A 143 3.68 7.06 14.00
C GLY A 143 5.06 7.45 14.55
N LYS A 144 6.09 6.64 14.32
CA LYS A 144 7.47 6.84 14.79
C LYS A 144 8.42 6.87 13.59
N ASN A 145 9.33 7.85 13.58
CA ASN A 145 10.43 7.97 12.62
C ASN A 145 9.99 7.86 11.13
N PRO A 146 9.25 8.85 10.59
CA PRO A 146 8.78 10.08 11.22
C PRO A 146 7.41 9.92 11.92
N GLY A 147 7.10 10.80 12.86
CA GLY A 147 5.78 10.91 13.49
C GLY A 147 4.86 11.92 12.80
N PRO A 148 3.54 11.90 13.10
CA PRO A 148 2.54 12.70 12.37
C PRO A 148 2.66 14.22 12.56
N GLN A 149 3.51 14.69 13.47
CA GLN A 149 3.84 16.11 13.63
C GLN A 149 5.01 16.56 12.74
N GLU A 150 5.73 15.62 12.13
CA GLU A 150 6.87 15.90 11.26
C GLU A 150 6.40 15.99 9.81
N GLU A 151 6.93 16.96 9.06
CA GLU A 151 6.61 17.16 7.64
C GLU A 151 6.92 15.90 6.81
N ASP A 152 8.00 15.19 7.15
CA ASP A 152 8.43 13.99 6.44
C ASP A 152 7.39 12.86 6.50
N TYR A 153 6.51 12.83 7.53
CA TYR A 153 5.42 11.87 7.60
C TYR A 153 4.48 11.97 6.39
N LEU A 154 4.26 13.19 5.92
CA LEU A 154 3.36 13.48 4.80
C LEU A 154 3.93 12.93 3.49
N THR A 155 5.22 13.14 3.27
CA THR A 155 5.93 12.58 2.11
C THR A 155 6.05 11.06 2.18
N VAL A 156 6.19 10.47 3.37
CA VAL A 156 6.21 9.00 3.52
C VAL A 156 4.85 8.39 3.15
N VAL A 157 3.73 9.00 3.53
CA VAL A 157 2.40 8.51 3.08
C VAL A 157 2.29 8.52 1.56
N LEU A 158 2.79 9.56 0.90
CA LEU A 158 2.84 9.63 -0.56
C LEU A 158 3.81 8.60 -1.15
N HIS A 159 4.96 8.39 -0.53
CA HIS A 159 5.97 7.40 -0.93
C HIS A 159 5.35 5.99 -0.96
N GLU A 160 4.73 5.57 0.13
CA GLU A 160 4.08 4.26 0.22
C GLU A 160 2.91 4.13 -0.77
N TYR A 161 2.15 5.22 -0.98
CA TYR A 161 1.09 5.20 -1.97
C TYR A 161 1.63 5.13 -3.41
N PHE A 162 2.81 5.70 -3.69
CA PHE A 162 3.44 5.56 -5.00
C PHE A 162 3.86 4.10 -5.26
N HIS A 163 4.27 3.36 -4.23
CA HIS A 163 4.46 1.92 -4.37
C HIS A 163 3.17 1.18 -4.76
N VAL A 164 2.00 1.62 -4.27
CA VAL A 164 0.71 1.06 -4.71
C VAL A 164 0.53 1.29 -6.21
N TYR A 165 0.78 2.51 -6.69
CA TYR A 165 0.75 2.82 -8.12
C TYR A 165 1.72 1.93 -8.91
N GLN A 166 2.98 1.83 -8.49
CA GLN A 166 3.98 1.00 -9.16
C GLN A 166 3.54 -0.48 -9.24
N GLN A 167 3.04 -1.05 -8.14
CA GLN A 167 2.64 -2.45 -8.05
C GLN A 167 1.31 -2.74 -8.76
N ALA A 168 0.40 -1.76 -8.86
CA ALA A 168 -0.84 -1.91 -9.62
C ALA A 168 -0.59 -2.17 -11.11
N HIS A 169 0.54 -1.71 -11.65
CA HIS A 169 0.94 -1.93 -13.05
C HIS A 169 1.71 -3.24 -13.28
N VAL A 170 1.85 -4.08 -12.24
CA VAL A 170 2.44 -5.41 -12.31
C VAL A 170 1.33 -6.47 -12.22
N PHE A 171 0.91 -7.02 -13.36
CA PHE A 171 -0.31 -7.83 -13.44
C PHE A 171 -0.17 -9.30 -12.96
N SER A 172 1.05 -9.83 -12.97
CA SER A 172 1.27 -11.27 -12.75
C SER A 172 0.96 -11.71 -11.31
N LYS A 173 0.31 -12.87 -11.19
CA LYS A 173 0.15 -13.57 -9.90
C LYS A 173 1.39 -14.40 -9.53
N ASP A 174 2.33 -14.59 -10.46
CA ASP A 174 3.58 -15.29 -10.19
C ASP A 174 4.59 -14.37 -9.49
N HIS A 175 5.04 -14.77 -8.31
CA HIS A 175 5.98 -13.97 -7.50
C HIS A 175 7.30 -13.72 -8.24
N LYS A 176 7.87 -14.73 -8.89
CA LYS A 176 9.15 -14.59 -9.59
C LYS A 176 9.03 -13.66 -10.78
N GLU A 177 7.91 -13.74 -11.50
CA GLU A 177 7.65 -12.83 -12.62
C GLU A 177 7.49 -11.38 -12.13
N ARG A 178 6.76 -11.16 -11.02
CA ARG A 178 6.65 -9.82 -10.42
C ARG A 178 8.00 -9.27 -9.99
N ASP A 179 8.78 -10.06 -9.25
CA ASP A 179 10.12 -9.64 -8.81
C ASP A 179 11.02 -9.30 -9.98
N SER A 180 10.94 -10.06 -11.08
CA SER A 180 11.76 -9.83 -12.28
C SER A 180 11.43 -8.53 -13.02
N LYS A 181 10.25 -7.94 -12.77
CA LYS A 181 9.85 -6.64 -13.32
C LYS A 181 10.40 -5.47 -12.50
N ASN A 182 10.99 -5.75 -11.34
CA ASN A 182 11.71 -4.77 -10.54
C ASN A 182 13.22 -4.95 -10.67
N GLN A 183 13.95 -3.88 -10.36
CA GLN A 183 15.38 -3.96 -10.14
C GLN A 183 15.64 -4.58 -8.76
N PRO A 184 16.68 -5.42 -8.60
CA PRO A 184 16.95 -6.11 -7.34
C PRO A 184 17.32 -5.13 -6.20
N ASN A 185 17.91 -3.99 -6.56
CA ASN A 185 18.40 -2.98 -5.64
C ASN A 185 17.47 -1.75 -5.64
N PRO A 186 17.40 -1.02 -4.51
CA PRO A 186 16.34 -0.03 -4.25
C PRO A 186 16.35 1.21 -5.14
N TRP A 187 17.45 1.51 -5.84
CA TRP A 187 17.65 2.75 -6.59
C TRP A 187 16.51 3.08 -7.57
N TRP A 188 15.85 2.07 -8.14
CA TRP A 188 14.75 2.26 -9.08
C TRP A 188 13.41 2.41 -8.37
N ILE A 189 13.00 1.40 -7.58
CA ILE A 189 11.65 1.37 -7.01
C ILE A 189 11.48 2.41 -5.89
N GLU A 190 12.44 2.47 -4.97
CA GLU A 190 12.45 3.39 -3.83
C GLU A 190 12.87 4.80 -4.25
N GLY A 191 13.85 4.90 -5.17
CA GLY A 191 14.23 6.19 -5.76
C GLY A 191 13.06 6.84 -6.51
N GLY A 192 12.28 6.04 -7.26
CA GLY A 192 11.07 6.46 -7.93
C GLY A 192 10.00 6.95 -6.95
N ALA A 193 9.68 6.15 -5.93
CA ALA A 193 8.72 6.55 -4.90
C ALA A 193 9.16 7.82 -4.17
N GLU A 194 10.45 7.94 -3.85
CA GLU A 194 10.98 9.10 -3.16
C GLU A 194 10.89 10.38 -4.00
N TYR A 195 11.36 10.37 -5.25
CA TYR A 195 11.28 11.55 -6.10
C TYR A 195 9.83 11.98 -6.33
N MET A 196 8.97 11.03 -6.69
CA MET A 196 7.57 11.32 -7.03
C MET A 196 6.79 11.84 -5.82
N ALA A 197 7.05 11.29 -4.62
CA ALA A 197 6.47 11.80 -3.38
C ALA A 197 6.92 13.24 -3.07
N GLN A 198 8.23 13.52 -3.14
CA GLN A 198 8.76 14.87 -2.89
C GLN A 198 8.24 15.88 -3.92
N LEU A 199 8.15 15.49 -5.19
CA LEU A 199 7.63 16.33 -6.27
C LEU A 199 6.15 16.66 -6.04
N LEU A 200 5.30 15.66 -5.78
CA LEU A 200 3.88 15.88 -5.53
C LEU A 200 3.65 16.72 -4.27
N TYR A 201 4.40 16.44 -3.20
CA TYR A 201 4.33 17.23 -1.97
C TYR A 201 4.69 18.70 -2.23
N SER A 202 5.77 18.97 -2.97
CA SER A 202 6.23 20.33 -3.29
C SER A 202 5.22 21.19 -4.06
N ARG A 203 4.22 20.56 -4.70
CA ARG A 203 3.18 21.23 -5.49
C ARG A 203 1.93 21.58 -4.67
N GLN A 204 1.88 21.22 -3.38
CA GLN A 204 0.73 21.54 -2.54
C GLN A 204 0.72 23.03 -2.14
N PRO A 205 -0.46 23.66 -1.99
CA PRO A 205 -0.58 25.13 -1.85
C PRO A 205 0.24 25.77 -0.72
N ASP A 206 0.42 25.06 0.40
CA ASP A 206 1.08 25.58 1.60
C ASP A 206 2.56 25.16 1.71
N VAL A 207 3.09 24.49 0.69
CA VAL A 207 4.47 23.99 0.69
C VAL A 207 5.40 25.04 0.07
N SER A 208 6.56 25.24 0.70
CA SER A 208 7.55 26.19 0.22
C SER A 208 7.95 25.89 -1.24
N PRO A 209 8.03 26.91 -2.12
CA PRO A 209 8.49 26.70 -3.51
C PRO A 209 9.94 26.20 -3.58
N ASN A 210 10.69 26.29 -2.48
CA ASN A 210 12.05 25.80 -2.37
C ASN A 210 12.14 24.36 -1.83
N HIS A 211 11.02 23.74 -1.42
CA HIS A 211 10.98 22.42 -0.78
C HIS A 211 11.73 21.36 -1.58
N LEU A 212 11.32 21.16 -2.84
CA LEU A 212 11.91 20.13 -3.69
C LEU A 212 13.41 20.37 -3.91
N ARG A 213 13.80 21.63 -4.19
CA ARG A 213 15.22 21.98 -4.36
C ARG A 213 16.04 21.68 -3.11
N ILE A 214 15.51 22.00 -1.92
CA ILE A 214 16.19 21.73 -0.65
C ILE A 214 16.31 20.23 -0.42
N LYS A 215 15.20 19.47 -0.49
CA LYS A 215 15.20 18.02 -0.25
C LYS A 215 16.07 17.28 -1.24
N MET A 216 15.96 17.57 -2.54
CA MET A 216 16.84 16.97 -3.55
C MET A 216 18.30 17.38 -3.34
N GLY A 217 18.59 18.66 -3.04
CA GLY A 217 19.95 19.10 -2.71
C GLY A 217 20.54 18.38 -1.48
N GLN A 218 19.71 18.03 -0.49
CA GLN A 218 20.14 17.23 0.66
C GLN A 218 20.48 15.79 0.25
N LYS A 219 19.63 15.16 -0.58
CA LYS A 219 19.85 13.81 -1.12
C LYS A 219 21.09 13.70 -1.98
N LEU A 220 21.42 14.75 -2.75
CA LEU A 220 22.61 14.75 -3.61
C LEU A 220 23.90 14.54 -2.81
N ARG A 221 23.92 14.95 -1.53
CA ARG A 221 25.08 14.76 -0.67
C ARG A 221 25.43 13.28 -0.44
N SER A 222 24.49 12.35 -0.66
CA SER A 222 24.78 10.92 -0.59
C SER A 222 25.82 10.46 -1.62
N ILE A 223 26.14 11.28 -2.64
CA ILE A 223 27.27 11.07 -3.55
C ILE A 223 28.62 10.96 -2.81
N THR A 224 28.78 11.65 -1.67
CA THR A 224 30.04 11.59 -0.90
C THR A 224 30.25 10.25 -0.18
N ASN A 225 29.20 9.41 -0.14
CA ASN A 225 29.23 8.11 0.49
C ASN A 225 29.40 6.97 -0.54
N LEU A 226 29.52 7.29 -1.82
CA LEU A 226 29.84 6.31 -2.86
C LEU A 226 31.33 5.98 -2.83
N ASP A 227 31.64 4.69 -2.99
CA ASP A 227 33.00 4.25 -3.22
C ASP A 227 33.43 4.60 -4.66
N GLU A 228 34.73 4.72 -4.92
CA GLU A 228 35.24 5.08 -6.24
C GLU A 228 34.80 4.04 -7.29
N GLY A 229 34.10 4.51 -8.34
CA GLY A 229 33.57 3.67 -9.41
C GLY A 229 32.32 2.86 -9.05
N GLU A 230 31.77 3.01 -7.84
CA GLU A 230 30.56 2.32 -7.42
C GLU A 230 29.32 2.87 -8.13
N SER A 231 28.49 1.97 -8.65
CA SER A 231 27.20 2.31 -9.25
C SER A 231 26.09 2.16 -8.21
N ILE A 232 25.15 3.11 -8.18
CA ILE A 232 23.96 3.03 -7.32
C ILE A 232 23.11 1.79 -7.60
N ARG A 233 23.28 1.19 -8.80
CA ARG A 233 22.62 -0.04 -9.21
C ARG A 233 23.08 -1.26 -8.43
N ASP A 234 24.26 -1.21 -7.82
CA ASP A 234 24.91 -2.33 -7.15
C ASP A 234 24.77 -2.27 -5.62
N ILE A 235 24.20 -1.19 -5.08
CA ILE A 235 24.01 -0.98 -3.65
C ILE A 235 22.72 -1.68 -3.18
N PRO A 236 22.78 -2.70 -2.31
CA PRO A 236 21.60 -3.41 -1.83
C PRO A 236 20.85 -2.64 -0.73
N TYR A 237 19.67 -3.15 -0.39
CA TYR A 237 18.97 -2.77 0.84
C TYR A 237 19.86 -2.98 2.08
N GLY A 238 19.59 -2.22 3.13
CA GLY A 238 20.31 -2.29 4.41
C GLY A 238 21.08 -1.02 4.72
N LYS A 239 22.22 -1.15 5.41
CA LYS A 239 22.94 -0.01 6.02
C LYS A 239 23.28 1.12 5.03
N ARG A 240 23.68 0.76 3.80
CA ARG A 240 24.01 1.72 2.72
C ARG A 240 22.85 1.99 1.76
N GLY A 241 21.68 1.37 1.98
CA GLY A 241 20.52 1.50 1.09
C GLY A 241 20.10 2.94 0.85
N HIS A 242 20.19 3.81 1.87
CA HIS A 242 19.87 5.24 1.76
C HIS A 242 20.59 5.95 0.60
N ILE A 243 21.81 5.53 0.24
CA ILE A 243 22.56 6.09 -0.90
C ILE A 243 21.83 5.81 -2.21
N ALA A 244 21.38 4.57 -2.40
CA ALA A 244 20.62 4.16 -3.56
C ALA A 244 19.24 4.84 -3.62
N TYR A 245 18.57 5.03 -2.49
CA TYR A 245 17.30 5.76 -2.43
C TYR A 245 17.49 7.21 -2.88
N ASP A 246 18.46 7.91 -2.28
CA ASP A 246 18.69 9.33 -2.50
C ASP A 246 19.19 9.64 -3.92
N LEU A 247 20.17 8.89 -4.40
CA LEU A 247 20.71 9.07 -5.75
C LEU A 247 19.80 8.45 -6.81
N GLY A 248 19.01 7.44 -6.46
CA GLY A 248 17.92 6.93 -7.27
C GLY A 248 16.85 7.99 -7.52
N ALA A 249 16.48 8.76 -6.50
CA ALA A 249 15.56 9.89 -6.66
C ALA A 249 16.11 10.95 -7.63
N TRP A 250 17.42 11.25 -7.57
CA TRP A 250 18.07 12.13 -8.54
C TRP A 250 18.11 11.56 -9.96
N PHE A 251 18.32 10.25 -10.09
CA PHE A 251 18.26 9.58 -11.38
C PHE A 251 16.87 9.71 -12.00
N ILE A 252 15.80 9.54 -11.22
CA ILE A 252 14.42 9.72 -11.69
C ILE A 252 14.15 11.19 -12.05
N ALA A 253 14.65 12.13 -11.26
CA ALA A 253 14.59 13.57 -11.60
C ALA A 253 15.26 13.87 -12.94
N TYR A 254 16.43 13.27 -13.19
CA TYR A 254 17.15 13.40 -14.45
C TYR A 254 16.37 12.79 -15.61
N LEU A 255 15.81 11.58 -15.44
CA LEU A 255 14.99 10.96 -16.49
C LEU A 255 13.81 11.86 -16.89
N ILE A 256 13.07 12.38 -15.91
CA ILE A 256 11.92 13.28 -16.15
C ILE A 256 12.37 14.59 -16.79
N HIS A 257 13.57 15.09 -16.47
CA HIS A 257 14.14 16.26 -17.13
C HIS A 257 14.43 16.01 -18.62
N GLU A 258 14.92 14.83 -18.96
CA GLU A 258 15.21 14.42 -20.34
C GLU A 258 13.95 14.03 -21.13
N THR A 259 12.88 13.62 -20.43
CA THR A 259 11.62 13.19 -21.03
C THR A 259 10.46 14.10 -20.58
N SER A 260 9.59 13.61 -19.69
CA SER A 260 8.57 14.32 -18.93
C SER A 260 8.01 13.38 -17.85
N GLU A 261 7.05 13.84 -17.05
CA GLU A 261 6.36 12.97 -16.08
C GLU A 261 5.37 12.00 -16.75
N GLU A 262 4.88 12.34 -17.94
CA GLU A 262 3.88 11.59 -18.71
C GLU A 262 4.47 10.61 -19.74
N ALA A 263 5.79 10.66 -19.97
CA ALA A 263 6.49 9.95 -21.02
C ALA A 263 6.64 8.43 -20.77
#